data_AF-A0A2M9IVU5-F1
#
_entry.id   AF-A0A2M9IVU5-F1
#
_cell.length_a   1.000
_cell.length_b   1.000
_cell.length_c   1.000
_cell.angle_alpha   90.00
_cell.angle_beta   90.00
_cell.angle_gamma   90.00
#
_symmetry.space_group_name_H-M   'P 1'
#
loop_
_entity.id
_entity.type
_entity.pdbx_description
1 polymer ?
#
loop_
_entity_poly.entity_id
_entity_poly.type
_entity_poly.pdbx_seq_one_letter_code
_entity_poly.pdbx_strand_id
1 'polypeptide(L)'
;MRLYGYISTKQELLDLMLDEVHAEILPKERAGDWRAALRTLAHRTRQAALRHVWLADLLGGRPTLGPNGLAVTEARLAALHGLSDIDTVLRAAETVSAYCTGAIRREVANLRAERTTGLSKLEWQRAHGPHVTRTLASGRFPALAEAVHAGTDVDAESSFATGLEWVLDAVAAQLDPPQV
;
A
#
# COMPACT_ATOMS: atom_id res chain seq x y z
N MET A 1 30.90 -24.92 3.80
CA MET A 1 30.04 -23.71 3.86
C MET A 1 30.19 -22.93 2.57
N ARG A 2 29.14 -22.85 1.73
CA ARG A 2 29.19 -22.13 0.44
C ARG A 2 28.34 -20.87 0.37
N LEU A 3 27.59 -20.52 1.42
CA LEU A 3 26.72 -19.32 1.41
C LEU A 3 27.51 -18.01 1.47
N TYR A 4 28.54 -17.93 2.33
CA TYR A 4 29.43 -16.77 2.43
C TYR A 4 30.35 -16.56 1.20
N GLY A 5 30.35 -17.50 0.24
CA GLY A 5 31.05 -17.33 -1.03
C GLY A 5 30.27 -16.51 -2.05
N TYR A 6 28.98 -16.31 -1.84
CA TYR A 6 28.08 -15.55 -2.73
C TYR A 6 27.47 -14.32 -2.05
N ILE A 7 27.38 -14.31 -0.71
CA ILE A 7 26.75 -13.23 0.05
C ILE A 7 27.65 -12.87 1.22
N SER A 8 28.12 -11.63 1.24
CA SER A 8 29.10 -11.11 2.18
C SER A 8 28.44 -10.71 3.51
N THR A 9 27.17 -10.29 3.50
CA THR A 9 26.48 -9.80 4.70
C THR A 9 25.00 -10.20 4.77
N LYS A 10 24.44 -10.17 5.98
CA LYS A 10 22.98 -10.31 6.19
C LYS A 10 22.20 -9.22 5.44
N GLN A 11 22.74 -8.00 5.35
CA GLN A 11 22.07 -6.90 4.67
C GLN A 11 21.95 -7.18 3.18
N GLU A 12 23.03 -7.68 2.56
CA GLU A 12 23.03 -8.09 1.16
C GLU A 12 22.02 -9.20 0.88
N LEU A 13 21.88 -10.19 1.79
CA LEU A 13 20.83 -11.20 1.68
C LEU A 13 19.42 -10.57 1.72
N LEU A 14 19.19 -9.61 2.63
CA LEU A 14 17.89 -8.94 2.72
C LEU A 14 17.59 -8.11 1.47
N ASP A 15 18.59 -7.46 0.89
CA ASP A 15 18.45 -6.68 -0.34
C ASP A 15 18.11 -7.61 -1.53
N LEU A 16 18.75 -8.79 -1.61
CA LEU A 16 18.45 -9.82 -2.62
C LEU A 16 17.05 -10.40 -2.44
N MET A 17 16.65 -10.74 -1.21
CA MET A 17 15.31 -11.23 -0.90
C MET A 17 14.25 -10.19 -1.28
N LEU A 18 14.52 -8.91 -0.97
CA LEU A 18 13.63 -7.81 -1.30
C LEU A 18 13.51 -7.63 -2.81
N ASP A 19 14.63 -7.62 -3.54
CA ASP A 19 14.61 -7.50 -5.00
C ASP A 19 13.85 -8.66 -5.66
N GLU A 20 13.97 -9.87 -5.12
CA GLU A 20 13.26 -11.01 -5.70
C GLU A 20 11.74 -10.93 -5.47
N VAL A 21 11.29 -10.38 -4.35
CA VAL A 21 9.87 -10.08 -4.14
C VAL A 21 9.37 -8.96 -5.09
N HIS A 22 10.22 -8.01 -5.48
CA HIS A 22 9.85 -6.99 -6.46
C HIS A 22 9.53 -7.58 -7.84
N ALA A 23 10.13 -8.72 -8.21
CA ALA A 23 9.79 -9.41 -9.46
C ALA A 23 8.30 -9.80 -9.52
N GLU A 24 7.70 -10.13 -8.37
CA GLU A 24 6.27 -10.44 -8.29
C GLU A 24 5.37 -9.23 -8.56
N ILE A 25 5.89 -8.00 -8.36
CA ILE A 25 5.14 -6.75 -8.54
C ILE A 25 5.06 -6.37 -10.03
N LEU A 26 6.07 -6.73 -10.81
CA LEU A 26 6.13 -6.38 -12.23
C LEU A 26 4.91 -6.93 -13.00
N PRO A 27 4.24 -6.09 -13.80
CA PRO A 27 3.11 -6.54 -14.60
C PRO A 27 3.60 -7.46 -15.73
N LYS A 28 2.81 -8.49 -16.05
CA LYS A 28 3.10 -9.41 -17.16
C LYS A 28 2.83 -8.81 -18.54
N GLU A 29 1.89 -7.87 -18.58
CA GLU A 29 1.42 -7.21 -19.79
C GLU A 29 1.41 -5.70 -19.57
N ARG A 30 1.67 -4.95 -20.65
CA ARG A 30 1.62 -3.49 -20.61
C ARG A 30 0.16 -3.05 -20.61
N ALA A 31 -0.24 -2.28 -19.61
CA ALA A 31 -1.59 -1.72 -19.57
C ALA A 31 -1.76 -0.63 -20.65
N GLY A 32 -2.98 -0.49 -21.17
CA GLY A 32 -3.29 0.47 -22.24
C GLY A 32 -3.45 1.92 -21.79
N ASP A 33 -3.66 2.15 -20.49
CA ASP A 33 -3.80 3.49 -19.89
C ASP A 33 -2.99 3.58 -18.58
N TRP A 34 -2.56 4.79 -18.24
CA TRP A 34 -1.75 5.08 -17.05
C TRP A 34 -2.47 4.70 -15.75
N ARG A 35 -3.79 4.94 -15.67
CA ARG A 35 -4.58 4.55 -14.48
C ARG A 35 -4.57 3.04 -14.30
N ALA A 36 -4.77 2.30 -15.39
CA ALA A 36 -4.74 0.84 -15.36
C ALA A 36 -3.36 0.28 -15.00
N ALA A 37 -2.28 0.92 -15.46
CA ALA A 37 -0.91 0.57 -15.11
C ALA A 37 -0.64 0.75 -13.60
N LEU A 38 -0.97 1.93 -13.06
CA LEU A 38 -0.77 2.23 -11.64
C LEU A 38 -1.66 1.37 -10.74
N ARG A 39 -2.91 1.11 -11.16
CA ARG A 39 -3.81 0.17 -10.49
C ARG A 39 -3.19 -1.22 -10.41
N THR A 40 -2.70 -1.72 -11.54
CA THR A 40 -2.05 -3.05 -11.60
C THR A 40 -0.85 -3.11 -10.66
N LEU A 41 0.04 -2.12 -10.70
CA LEU A 41 1.20 -2.06 -9.81
C LEU A 41 0.80 -2.00 -8.33
N ALA A 42 -0.22 -1.21 -7.98
CA ALA A 42 -0.74 -1.07 -6.62
C ALA A 42 -1.28 -2.40 -6.08
N HIS A 43 -2.15 -3.09 -6.84
CA HIS A 43 -2.70 -4.38 -6.44
C HIS A 43 -1.63 -5.47 -6.35
N ARG A 44 -0.67 -5.51 -7.29
CA ARG A 44 0.43 -6.49 -7.24
C ARG A 44 1.35 -6.24 -6.05
N THR A 45 1.63 -4.98 -5.71
CA THR A 45 2.37 -4.61 -4.49
C THR A 45 1.64 -5.08 -3.25
N ARG A 46 0.32 -4.85 -3.15
CA ARG A 46 -0.50 -5.34 -2.05
C ARG A 46 -0.44 -6.87 -1.94
N GLN A 47 -0.64 -7.58 -3.05
CA GLN A 47 -0.61 -9.04 -3.07
C GLN A 47 0.76 -9.59 -2.65
N ALA A 48 1.86 -9.01 -3.13
CA ALA A 48 3.21 -9.39 -2.71
C ALA A 48 3.41 -9.17 -1.21
N ALA A 49 2.96 -8.03 -0.67
CA ALA A 49 3.06 -7.74 0.77
C ALA A 49 2.19 -8.67 1.64
N LEU A 50 1.04 -9.11 1.15
CA LEU A 50 0.19 -10.07 1.86
C LEU A 50 0.77 -11.49 1.85
N ARG A 51 1.44 -11.90 0.76
CA ARG A 51 2.22 -13.15 0.70
C ARG A 51 3.46 -13.07 1.60
N HIS A 52 4.15 -11.95 1.56
CA HIS A 52 5.42 -11.70 2.25
C HIS A 52 5.25 -10.59 3.28
N VAL A 53 4.60 -10.90 4.41
CA VAL A 53 4.20 -9.89 5.42
C VAL A 53 5.35 -9.06 5.99
N TRP A 54 6.60 -9.49 5.87
CA TRP A 54 7.79 -8.72 6.25
C TRP A 54 8.07 -7.55 5.29
N LEU A 55 7.59 -7.62 4.03
CA LEU A 55 7.76 -6.58 3.03
C LEU A 55 7.13 -5.25 3.48
N ALA A 56 6.01 -5.30 4.21
CA ALA A 56 5.29 -4.10 4.64
C ALA A 56 6.16 -3.15 5.48
N ASP A 57 7.10 -3.68 6.26
CA ASP A 57 8.02 -2.88 7.07
C ASP A 57 9.10 -2.18 6.23
N LEU A 58 9.34 -2.67 5.00
CA LEU A 58 10.34 -2.16 4.06
C LEU A 58 9.74 -1.23 3.00
N LEU A 59 8.42 -1.27 2.78
CA LEU A 59 7.72 -0.35 1.88
C LEU A 59 7.88 1.10 2.33
N GLY A 60 8.07 2.04 1.39
CA GLY A 60 8.29 3.47 1.69
C GLY A 60 9.66 3.80 2.27
N GLY A 61 10.58 2.84 2.28
CA GLY A 61 11.99 3.06 2.61
C GLY A 61 12.79 3.65 1.45
N ARG A 62 14.12 3.50 1.51
CA ARG A 62 15.00 3.90 0.40
C ARG A 62 14.67 3.09 -0.86
N PRO A 63 14.84 3.67 -2.06
CA PRO A 63 14.68 2.95 -3.32
C PRO A 63 15.53 1.68 -3.35
N THR A 64 14.93 0.60 -3.84
CA THR A 64 15.64 -0.65 -4.09
C THR A 64 16.46 -0.49 -5.37
N LEU A 65 17.77 -0.67 -5.25
CA LEU A 65 18.72 -0.53 -6.36
C LEU A 65 18.97 -1.83 -7.12
N GLY A 66 18.26 -2.91 -6.75
CA GLY A 66 18.26 -4.15 -7.50
C GLY A 66 17.48 -4.04 -8.81
N PRO A 67 17.72 -4.94 -9.78
CA PRO A 67 17.14 -4.87 -11.11
C PRO A 67 15.60 -4.88 -11.10
N ASN A 68 14.97 -5.68 -10.24
CA ASN A 68 13.51 -5.74 -10.18
C ASN A 68 12.93 -4.49 -9.50
N GLY A 69 13.58 -3.98 -8.46
CA GLY A 69 13.22 -2.72 -7.81
C GLY A 69 13.26 -1.52 -8.76
N LEU A 70 14.34 -1.42 -9.55
CA LEU A 70 14.48 -0.42 -10.59
C LEU A 70 13.42 -0.60 -11.69
N ALA A 71 13.13 -1.84 -12.11
CA ALA A 71 12.09 -2.11 -13.11
C ALA A 71 10.68 -1.74 -12.61
N VAL A 72 10.37 -1.94 -11.33
CA VAL A 72 9.08 -1.48 -10.75
C VAL A 72 8.99 0.03 -10.74
N THR A 73 10.10 0.71 -10.42
CA THR A 73 10.17 2.18 -10.46
C THR A 73 10.02 2.70 -11.88
N GLU A 74 10.71 2.11 -12.84
CA GLU A 74 10.57 2.41 -14.27
C GLU A 74 9.14 2.20 -14.74
N ALA A 75 8.50 1.06 -14.43
CA ALA A 75 7.13 0.79 -14.82
C ALA A 75 6.14 1.86 -14.29
N ARG A 76 6.36 2.36 -13.07
CA ARG A 76 5.56 3.42 -12.46
C ARG A 76 5.74 4.76 -13.17
N LEU A 77 6.98 5.14 -13.45
CA LEU A 77 7.29 6.40 -14.13
C LEU A 77 6.90 6.37 -15.61
N ALA A 78 7.14 5.25 -16.29
CA ALA A 78 6.77 5.03 -17.68
C ALA A 78 5.24 5.08 -17.90
N ALA A 79 4.45 4.68 -16.91
CA ALA A 79 3.00 4.82 -16.97
C ALA A 79 2.55 6.29 -17.08
N LEU A 80 3.29 7.20 -16.45
CA LEU A 80 2.98 8.64 -16.40
C LEU A 80 3.79 9.47 -17.42
N HIS A 81 4.65 8.82 -18.21
CA HIS A 81 5.57 9.49 -19.10
C HIS A 81 4.82 10.29 -20.17
N GLY A 82 5.22 11.56 -20.34
CA GLY A 82 4.64 12.46 -21.33
C GLY A 82 3.27 13.04 -20.96
N LEU A 83 2.73 12.72 -19.77
CA LEU A 83 1.44 13.28 -19.31
C LEU A 83 1.58 14.66 -18.67
N SER A 84 2.76 14.99 -18.11
CA SER A 84 3.08 16.31 -17.53
C SER A 84 4.60 16.52 -17.48
N ASP A 85 5.04 17.65 -16.93
CA ASP A 85 6.43 17.87 -16.53
C ASP A 85 6.94 16.81 -15.54
N ILE A 86 8.26 16.61 -15.52
CA ILE A 86 8.90 15.56 -14.73
C ILE A 86 8.64 15.69 -13.22
N ASP A 87 8.57 16.91 -12.69
CA ASP A 87 8.37 17.10 -11.26
C ASP A 87 6.95 16.68 -10.85
N THR A 88 5.95 17.01 -11.68
CA THR A 88 4.56 16.56 -11.48
C THR A 88 4.45 15.04 -11.60
N VAL A 89 5.11 14.42 -12.57
CA VAL A 89 5.15 12.96 -12.72
C VAL A 89 5.74 12.29 -11.47
N LEU A 90 6.86 12.81 -10.96
CA LEU A 90 7.50 12.27 -9.74
C LEU A 90 6.58 12.41 -8.52
N ARG A 91 5.92 13.56 -8.33
CA ARG A 91 4.98 13.77 -7.22
C ARG A 91 3.74 12.87 -7.33
N ALA A 92 3.21 12.67 -8.53
CA ALA A 92 2.09 11.77 -8.78
C ALA A 92 2.46 10.31 -8.43
N ALA A 93 3.61 9.84 -8.91
CA ALA A 93 4.13 8.50 -8.62
C ALA A 93 4.34 8.28 -7.11
N GLU A 94 4.91 9.27 -6.41
CA GLU A 94 5.12 9.22 -4.97
C GLU A 94 3.80 9.22 -4.19
N THR A 95 2.83 10.04 -4.59
CA THR A 95 1.50 10.12 -3.94
C THR A 95 0.77 8.78 -3.99
N VAL A 96 0.76 8.12 -5.15
CA VAL A 96 0.18 6.78 -5.30
C VAL A 96 0.94 5.75 -4.45
N SER A 97 2.27 5.83 -4.42
CA SER A 97 3.12 4.92 -3.64
C SER A 97 2.93 5.08 -2.13
N ALA A 98 2.77 6.32 -1.65
CA ALA A 98 2.53 6.65 -0.25
C ALA A 98 1.18 6.10 0.22
N TYR A 99 0.12 6.27 -0.59
CA TYR A 99 -1.18 5.65 -0.32
C TYR A 99 -1.06 4.13 -0.21
N CYS A 100 -0.45 3.49 -1.21
CA CYS A 100 -0.28 2.03 -1.22
C CYS A 100 0.46 1.57 0.04
N THR A 101 1.57 2.22 0.38
CA THR A 101 2.38 1.89 1.55
C THR A 101 1.57 1.99 2.85
N GLY A 102 0.86 3.10 3.06
CA GLY A 102 0.04 3.30 4.27
C GLY A 102 -1.09 2.28 4.39
N ALA A 103 -1.81 2.04 3.29
CA ALA A 103 -2.91 1.10 3.26
C ALA A 103 -2.45 -0.35 3.51
N ILE A 104 -1.38 -0.78 2.85
CA ILE A 104 -0.79 -2.13 3.02
C ILE A 104 -0.25 -2.33 4.42
N ARG A 105 0.48 -1.35 4.98
CA ARG A 105 1.01 -1.43 6.35
C ARG A 105 -0.11 -1.59 7.38
N ARG A 106 -1.20 -0.83 7.23
CA ARG A 106 -2.39 -0.96 8.09
C ARG A 106 -3.00 -2.36 8.01
N GLU A 107 -3.14 -2.90 6.80
CA GLU A 107 -3.70 -4.23 6.60
C GLU A 107 -2.82 -5.33 7.21
N VAL A 108 -1.52 -5.29 6.96
CA VAL A 108 -0.56 -6.24 7.55
C VAL A 108 -0.50 -6.11 9.07
N ALA A 109 -0.60 -4.91 9.63
CA ALA A 109 -0.67 -4.71 11.07
C ALA A 109 -1.91 -5.40 11.68
N ASN A 110 -3.07 -5.29 11.02
CA ASN A 110 -4.28 -5.98 11.47
C ASN A 110 -4.14 -7.51 11.39
N LEU A 111 -3.56 -8.05 10.30
CA LEU A 111 -3.30 -9.48 10.17
C LEU A 111 -2.33 -9.99 11.24
N ARG A 112 -1.31 -9.21 11.60
CA ARG A 112 -0.39 -9.53 12.70
C ARG A 112 -1.11 -9.51 14.05
N ALA A 113 -1.96 -8.51 14.30
CA ALA A 113 -2.73 -8.41 15.53
C ALA A 113 -3.68 -9.61 15.71
N GLU A 114 -4.36 -10.03 14.65
CA GLU A 114 -5.21 -11.23 14.66
C GLU A 114 -4.40 -12.49 14.96
N ARG A 115 -3.23 -12.67 14.34
CA ARG A 115 -2.33 -13.80 14.64
C ARG A 115 -1.82 -13.81 16.08
N THR A 116 -1.51 -12.64 16.64
CA THR A 116 -0.98 -12.51 18.01
C THR A 116 -2.07 -12.70 19.07
N THR A 117 -3.26 -12.17 18.84
CA THR A 117 -4.36 -12.20 19.81
C THR A 117 -5.26 -13.42 19.66
N GLY A 118 -5.26 -14.07 18.49
CA GLY A 118 -6.21 -15.12 18.14
C GLY A 118 -7.63 -14.61 17.88
N LEU A 119 -7.84 -13.30 17.86
CA LEU A 119 -9.15 -12.68 17.65
C LEU A 119 -9.22 -12.08 16.25
N SER A 120 -10.21 -12.49 15.48
CA SER A 120 -10.59 -11.77 14.26
C SER A 120 -11.00 -10.33 14.60
N LYS A 121 -10.99 -9.46 13.59
CA LYS A 121 -11.44 -8.06 13.73
C LYS A 121 -12.82 -7.95 14.40
N LEU A 122 -13.76 -8.80 13.99
CA LEU A 122 -15.13 -8.79 14.50
C LEU A 122 -15.20 -9.27 15.95
N GLU A 123 -14.43 -10.30 16.31
CA GLU A 123 -14.34 -10.78 17.69
C GLU A 123 -13.70 -9.75 18.61
N TRP A 124 -12.63 -9.09 18.15
CA TRP A 124 -12.01 -7.99 18.87
C TRP A 124 -13.02 -6.85 19.11
N GLN A 125 -13.77 -6.45 18.08
CA GLN A 125 -14.81 -5.43 18.20
C GLN A 125 -15.91 -5.83 19.20
N ARG A 126 -16.38 -7.08 19.15
CA ARG A 126 -17.39 -7.60 20.09
C ARG A 126 -16.88 -7.59 21.54
N ALA A 127 -15.64 -8.03 21.75
CA ALA A 127 -15.02 -8.06 23.07
C ALA A 127 -14.84 -6.66 23.68
N HIS A 128 -14.56 -5.65 22.86
CA HIS A 128 -14.28 -4.28 23.32
C HIS A 128 -15.49 -3.32 23.18
N GLY A 129 -16.55 -3.72 22.49
CA GLY A 129 -17.76 -2.93 22.24
C GLY A 129 -18.38 -2.29 23.50
N PRO A 130 -18.53 -3.01 24.63
CA PRO A 130 -19.07 -2.43 25.86
C PRO A 130 -18.19 -1.31 26.45
N HIS A 131 -16.86 -1.41 26.29
CA HIS A 131 -15.96 -0.34 26.72
C HIS A 131 -16.11 0.89 25.82
N VAL A 132 -16.11 0.71 24.50
CA VAL A 132 -16.31 1.80 23.53
C VAL A 132 -17.65 2.50 23.77
N THR A 133 -18.74 1.74 23.93
CA THR A 133 -20.09 2.29 24.17
C THR A 133 -20.14 3.15 25.44
N ARG A 134 -19.54 2.71 26.55
CA ARG A 134 -19.45 3.51 27.78
C ARG A 134 -18.67 4.81 27.58
N THR A 135 -17.57 4.75 26.84
CA THR A 135 -16.76 5.93 26.53
C THR A 135 -17.54 6.94 25.66
N LEU A 136 -18.28 6.45 24.67
CA LEU A 136 -19.12 7.28 23.80
C LEU A 136 -20.29 7.94 24.54
N ALA A 137 -20.86 7.26 25.53
CA ALA A 137 -21.93 7.82 26.38
C ALA A 137 -21.51 9.09 27.15
N SER A 138 -20.21 9.38 27.28
CA SER A 138 -19.72 10.64 27.84
C SER A 138 -20.02 11.87 26.98
N GLY A 139 -20.43 11.69 25.71
CA GLY A 139 -20.71 12.78 24.77
C GLY A 139 -19.47 13.50 24.22
N ARG A 140 -18.27 13.14 24.69
CA ARG A 140 -17.01 13.83 24.33
C ARG A 140 -16.50 13.51 22.92
N PHE A 141 -17.04 12.48 22.26
CA PHE A 141 -16.55 11.98 20.97
C PHE A 141 -17.67 11.84 19.93
N PRO A 142 -18.35 12.93 19.54
CA PRO A 142 -19.53 12.87 18.68
C PRO A 142 -19.23 12.28 17.29
N ALA A 143 -18.13 12.69 16.64
CA ALA A 143 -17.74 12.15 15.33
C ALA A 143 -17.40 10.65 15.39
N LEU A 144 -16.77 10.19 16.48
CA LEU A 144 -16.48 8.77 16.68
C LEU A 144 -17.76 7.98 16.94
N ALA A 145 -18.72 8.56 17.68
CA ALA A 145 -20.01 7.93 17.92
C ALA A 145 -20.76 7.72 16.60
N GLU A 146 -20.80 8.73 15.74
CA GLU A 146 -21.39 8.63 14.40
C GLU A 146 -20.71 7.52 13.58
N ALA A 147 -19.37 7.50 13.53
CA ALA A 147 -18.63 6.47 12.81
C ALA A 147 -18.90 5.05 13.34
N VAL A 148 -19.05 4.86 14.65
CA VAL A 148 -19.35 3.55 15.27
C VAL A 148 -20.79 3.12 15.00
N HIS A 149 -21.74 4.05 14.97
CA HIS A 149 -23.17 3.73 14.83
C HIS A 149 -23.65 3.65 13.38
N ALA A 150 -23.12 4.49 12.49
CA ALA A 150 -23.54 4.59 11.10
C ALA A 150 -22.50 4.08 10.10
N GLY A 151 -21.26 3.86 10.55
CA GLY A 151 -20.20 3.36 9.68
C GLY A 151 -20.42 1.92 9.25
N THR A 152 -20.34 1.67 7.95
CA THR A 152 -20.36 0.32 7.39
C THR A 152 -18.97 -0.30 7.50
N ASP A 153 -18.89 -1.56 7.92
CA ASP A 153 -17.62 -2.28 7.86
C ASP A 153 -17.32 -2.68 6.41
N VAL A 154 -16.14 -2.29 5.94
CA VAL A 154 -15.66 -2.55 4.57
C VAL A 154 -14.43 -3.43 4.69
N ASP A 155 -14.37 -4.49 3.89
CA ASP A 155 -13.21 -5.37 3.85
C ASP A 155 -11.95 -4.62 3.36
N ALA A 156 -10.79 -5.18 3.67
CA ALA A 156 -9.52 -4.49 3.40
C ALA A 156 -9.25 -4.28 1.90
N GLU A 157 -9.73 -5.18 1.04
CA GLU A 157 -9.57 -5.06 -0.41
C GLU A 157 -10.44 -3.95 -0.98
N SER A 158 -11.72 -3.92 -0.62
CA SER A 158 -12.63 -2.85 -1.05
C SER A 158 -12.19 -1.47 -0.53
N SER A 159 -11.71 -1.40 0.72
CA SER A 159 -11.15 -0.18 1.31
C SER A 159 -9.89 0.29 0.55
N PHE A 160 -9.02 -0.63 0.17
CA PHE A 160 -7.83 -0.34 -0.63
C PHE A 160 -8.17 0.12 -2.05
N ALA A 161 -9.05 -0.59 -2.74
CA ALA A 161 -9.45 -0.24 -4.11
C ALA A 161 -10.12 1.15 -4.15
N THR A 162 -11.04 1.41 -3.22
CA THR A 162 -11.75 2.70 -3.16
C THR A 162 -10.80 3.87 -2.92
N GLY A 163 -9.92 3.77 -1.93
CA GLY A 163 -8.98 4.85 -1.65
C GLY A 163 -7.93 5.02 -2.76
N LEU A 164 -7.56 3.95 -3.46
CA LEU A 164 -6.69 4.03 -4.64
C LEU A 164 -7.35 4.85 -5.75
N GLU A 165 -8.63 4.60 -6.05
CA GLU A 165 -9.35 5.39 -7.06
C GLU A 165 -9.41 6.87 -6.67
N TRP A 166 -9.69 7.20 -5.40
CA TRP A 166 -9.67 8.59 -4.93
C TRP A 166 -8.32 9.28 -5.16
N VAL A 167 -7.21 8.56 -4.93
CA VAL A 167 -5.87 9.08 -5.18
C VAL A 167 -5.60 9.22 -6.68
N LEU A 168 -6.00 8.25 -7.50
CA LEU A 168 -5.84 8.31 -8.96
C LEU A 168 -6.65 9.47 -9.56
N ASP A 169 -7.84 9.75 -9.04
CA ASP A 169 -8.66 10.88 -9.45
C ASP A 169 -8.01 12.22 -9.08
N ALA A 170 -7.44 12.33 -7.88
CA ALA A 170 -6.68 13.50 -7.49
C ALA A 170 -5.43 13.70 -8.36
N VAL A 171 -4.70 12.62 -8.67
CA VAL A 171 -3.54 12.68 -9.57
C VAL A 171 -3.95 13.13 -10.97
N ALA A 172 -5.04 12.61 -11.51
CA ALA A 172 -5.51 12.99 -12.84
C ALA A 172 -5.82 14.49 -12.94
N ALA A 173 -6.43 15.06 -11.90
CA ALA A 173 -6.69 16.50 -11.84
C ALA A 173 -5.42 17.36 -11.82
N GLN A 174 -4.27 16.80 -11.42
CA GLN A 174 -2.97 17.49 -11.46
C GLN A 174 -2.22 17.28 -12.77
N LEU A 175 -2.47 16.17 -13.48
CA LEU A 175 -1.84 15.89 -14.78
C LEU A 175 -2.46 16.71 -15.92
N ASP A 176 -3.74 17.08 -15.80
CA ASP A 176 -4.44 17.95 -16.74
C ASP A 176 -5.08 19.13 -15.97
N PRO A 177 -4.26 20.11 -15.55
CA PRO A 177 -4.79 21.25 -14.81
C PRO A 177 -5.73 22.05 -15.73
N PRO A 178 -6.94 22.43 -15.25
CA PRO A 178 -7.86 23.22 -16.05
C PRO A 178 -7.17 24.50 -16.53
N GLN A 179 -7.24 24.77 -17.83
CA GLN A 179 -6.73 26.02 -18.39
C GLN A 179 -7.58 27.17 -17.84
N VAL A 180 -6.96 27.98 -16.99
CA VAL A 180 -7.54 29.21 -16.42
C VAL A 180 -7.68 30.28 -17.50
#